data_AF-A0A023GEZ5-F1
#
_entry.id   AF-A0A023GEZ5-F1
#
_cell.length_a   1.000
_cell.length_b   1.000
_cell.length_c   1.000
_cell.angle_alpha   90.00
_cell.angle_beta   90.00
_cell.angle_gamma   90.00
#
_symmetry.space_group_name_H-M   'P 1'
#
loop_
_entity.id
_entity.type
_entity.pdbx_description
1 polymer ?
#
loop_
_entity_poly.entity_id
_entity_poly.type
_entity_poly.pdbx_seq_one_letter_code
_entity_poly.pdbx_strand_id
1 'polypeptide(L)'
;MRGQAFVAFKDINSATNALRSMQGFPFYDKPMRIQYAKSESDAVAKLKGTYVESSRKRTPAEGEAAPKKSKKKKTQPQPQPQPAMLMMGGAGIPMVAATGALPEQPPNQILFLTNLPEETNEMMLSMLFNQFPGFKEVRLVPGRHDIAFVEFENEIQSSAAKEALQGFKITPTHAMKITFAKK
;
A
#
# COMPACT_ATOMS: atom_id res chain seq x y z
N MET A 1 15.91 4.98 -0.10
CA MET A 1 17.09 5.87 0.03
C MET A 1 16.83 6.79 1.21
N ARG A 2 17.73 6.90 2.18
CA ARG A 2 17.64 7.90 3.27
C ARG A 2 18.58 9.07 2.95
N GLY A 3 18.18 10.30 3.29
CA GLY A 3 18.99 11.52 3.04
C GLY A 3 19.02 12.03 1.59
N GLN A 4 18.08 11.62 0.72
CA GLN A 4 17.90 12.11 -0.64
C GLN A 4 16.42 12.34 -0.94
N ALA A 5 16.09 13.33 -1.76
CA ALA A 5 14.72 13.66 -2.16
C ALA A 5 14.66 14.13 -3.62
N PHE A 6 13.50 13.98 -4.25
CA PHE A 6 13.21 14.51 -5.59
C PHE A 6 12.09 15.55 -5.50
N VAL A 7 12.33 16.76 -6.02
CA VAL A 7 11.35 17.85 -6.04
C VAL A 7 10.97 18.12 -7.50
N ALA A 8 9.67 18.01 -7.81
CA ALA A 8 9.14 18.32 -9.13
C ALA A 8 8.54 19.73 -9.13
N PHE A 9 9.07 20.60 -9.99
CA PHE A 9 8.48 21.91 -10.27
C PHE A 9 7.60 21.82 -11.51
N LYS A 10 6.58 22.69 -11.59
CA LYS A 10 5.76 22.85 -12.80
C LYS A 10 6.60 23.34 -13.99
N ASP A 11 7.50 24.29 -13.73
CA ASP A 11 8.26 25.03 -14.75
C ASP A 11 9.77 24.88 -14.55
N ILE A 12 10.49 24.70 -15.67
CA ILE A 12 11.96 24.46 -15.69
C ILE A 12 12.73 25.66 -15.11
N ASN A 13 12.24 26.87 -15.37
CA ASN A 13 12.83 28.11 -14.85
C ASN A 13 12.80 28.15 -13.31
N SER A 14 11.71 27.69 -12.69
CA SER A 14 11.55 27.63 -11.23
C SER A 14 12.52 26.61 -10.60
N ALA A 15 12.67 25.44 -11.21
CA ALA A 15 13.68 24.45 -10.80
C ALA A 15 15.11 24.99 -10.94
N THR A 16 15.38 25.74 -12.01
CA THR A 16 16.70 26.33 -12.31
C THR A 16 17.05 27.45 -11.33
N ASN A 17 16.07 28.27 -10.93
CA ASN A 17 16.22 29.28 -9.88
C ASN A 17 16.52 28.61 -8.53
N ALA A 18 15.69 27.65 -8.10
CA ALA A 18 15.88 26.91 -6.85
C ALA A 18 17.24 26.20 -6.76
N LEU A 19 17.71 25.60 -7.85
CA LEU A 19 19.04 24.97 -7.90
C LEU A 19 20.18 25.98 -7.70
N ARG A 20 20.01 27.24 -8.13
CA ARG A 20 21.02 28.30 -7.98
C ARG A 20 20.96 28.97 -6.61
N SER A 21 19.77 29.25 -6.08
CA SER A 21 19.59 30.00 -4.84
C SER A 21 19.72 29.16 -3.57
N MET A 22 19.39 27.86 -3.63
CA MET A 22 19.40 26.96 -2.46
C MET A 22 20.61 26.00 -2.42
N GLN A 23 21.57 26.14 -3.34
CA GLN A 23 22.78 25.30 -3.35
C GLN A 23 23.63 25.58 -2.10
N GLY A 24 23.95 24.53 -1.34
CA GLY A 24 24.71 24.65 -0.08
C GLY A 24 23.90 25.18 1.11
N PHE A 25 22.60 25.47 0.94
CA PHE A 25 21.76 26.03 2.01
C PHE A 25 21.76 25.13 3.26
N PRO A 26 22.08 25.65 4.47
CA PRO A 26 22.07 24.86 5.70
C PRO A 26 20.65 24.40 6.07
N PHE A 27 20.43 23.09 6.09
CA PHE A 27 19.15 22.47 6.38
C PHE A 27 19.33 21.34 7.39
N TYR A 28 18.79 21.51 8.61
CA TYR A 28 19.09 20.68 9.78
C TYR A 28 20.60 20.46 9.96
N ASP A 29 21.32 21.59 10.07
CA ASP A 29 22.76 21.71 10.32
C ASP A 29 23.66 21.04 9.26
N LYS A 30 23.13 20.77 8.07
CA LYS A 30 23.86 20.17 6.94
C LYS A 30 23.63 20.97 5.64
N PRO A 31 24.69 21.34 4.89
CA PRO A 31 24.53 22.08 3.64
C PRO A 31 23.89 21.19 2.56
N MET A 32 22.75 21.61 2.04
CA MET A 32 22.00 20.88 1.01
C MET A 32 22.77 20.85 -0.33
N ARG A 33 22.68 19.73 -1.06
CA ARG A 33 23.22 19.61 -2.42
C ARG A 33 22.11 19.33 -3.43
N ILE A 34 21.97 20.20 -4.42
CA ILE A 34 20.90 20.18 -5.42
C ILE A 34 21.50 19.91 -6.81
N GLN A 35 20.88 19.01 -7.55
CA GLN A 35 21.22 18.62 -8.92
C GLN A 35 19.94 18.32 -9.70
N TYR A 36 19.98 18.41 -11.04
CA TYR A 36 18.87 17.92 -11.87
C TYR A 36 18.77 16.39 -11.81
N ALA A 37 17.56 15.86 -11.96
CA ALA A 37 17.33 14.43 -12.08
C ALA A 37 17.87 13.88 -13.42
N LYS A 38 18.41 12.66 -13.41
CA LYS A 38 18.92 11.97 -14.62
C LYS A 38 17.82 11.48 -15.57
N SER A 39 16.56 11.51 -15.14
CA SER A 39 15.38 11.15 -15.91
C SER A 39 14.23 12.09 -15.54
N GLU A 40 13.27 12.25 -16.45
CA GLU A 40 12.00 12.90 -16.13
C GLU A 40 11.26 12.13 -15.02
N SER A 41 10.45 12.82 -14.21
CA SER A 41 9.68 12.23 -13.12
C SER A 41 8.24 11.93 -13.54
N ASP A 42 7.67 10.86 -12.98
CA ASP A 42 6.29 10.41 -13.22
C ASP A 42 5.27 11.56 -13.11
N ALA A 43 5.46 12.50 -12.18
CA ALA A 43 4.59 13.65 -12.00
C ALA A 43 4.60 14.60 -13.22
N VAL A 44 5.79 14.91 -13.76
CA VAL A 44 5.94 15.77 -14.95
C VAL A 44 5.47 15.03 -16.20
N ALA A 45 5.78 13.75 -16.34
CA ALA A 45 5.30 12.93 -17.45
C ALA A 45 3.77 12.81 -17.47
N LYS A 46 3.12 12.69 -16.30
CA LYS A 46 1.65 12.69 -16.17
C LYS A 46 1.04 14.02 -16.58
N LEU A 47 1.63 15.15 -16.18
CA LEU A 47 1.19 16.49 -16.59
C LEU A 47 1.38 16.76 -18.09
N LYS A 48 2.43 16.19 -18.70
CA LYS A 48 2.69 16.29 -20.15
C LYS A 48 1.88 15.32 -21.02
N GLY A 49 1.14 14.38 -20.43
CA GLY A 49 0.49 13.28 -21.15
C GLY A 49 1.48 12.26 -21.76
N THR A 50 2.78 12.38 -21.49
CA THR A 50 3.84 11.48 -21.97
C THR A 50 4.06 10.28 -21.03
N TYR A 51 3.26 10.15 -19.96
CA TYR A 51 3.36 9.04 -19.01
C TYR A 51 3.00 7.70 -19.64
N VAL A 52 4.01 6.98 -20.11
CA VAL A 52 3.92 5.54 -20.33
C VAL A 52 3.97 4.86 -18.96
N GLU A 53 2.84 4.32 -18.51
CA GLU A 53 2.77 3.46 -17.33
C GLU A 53 3.50 2.15 -17.63
N SER A 54 4.81 2.16 -17.41
CA SER A 54 5.72 1.13 -17.92
C SER A 54 5.55 -0.18 -17.18
N SER A 55 4.71 -1.04 -17.73
CA SER A 55 4.53 -2.45 -17.39
C SER A 55 5.77 -3.26 -17.79
N ARG A 56 6.93 -2.91 -17.20
CA ARG A 56 8.17 -3.66 -17.37
C ARG A 56 9.19 -3.44 -16.26
N LYS A 57 9.72 -4.58 -15.81
CA LYS A 57 11.04 -4.74 -15.19
C LYS A 57 12.07 -3.76 -15.76
N ARG A 58 12.87 -3.12 -14.90
CA ARG A 58 14.19 -2.61 -15.30
C ARG A 58 15.19 -3.77 -15.37
N THR A 59 15.19 -4.50 -16.48
CA THR A 59 16.43 -5.12 -16.98
C THR A 59 17.24 -4.06 -17.72
N PRO A 60 18.58 -4.16 -17.79
CA PRO A 60 19.40 -3.24 -18.56
C PRO A 60 19.17 -3.32 -20.08
N ALA A 61 19.83 -2.41 -20.79
CA ALA A 61 19.72 -2.10 -22.23
C ALA A 61 19.69 -3.26 -23.23
N GLU A 62 19.01 -2.97 -24.35
CA GLU A 62 19.17 -3.50 -25.73
C GLU A 62 19.03 -5.02 -26.00
N GLY A 63 18.26 -5.33 -27.05
CA GLY A 63 17.96 -6.68 -27.52
C GLY A 63 16.73 -6.65 -28.44
N GLU A 64 16.83 -7.27 -29.61
CA GLU A 64 15.86 -7.12 -30.70
C GLU A 64 14.70 -8.16 -30.65
N ALA A 65 13.79 -8.04 -31.62
CA ALA A 65 12.70 -8.97 -31.98
C ALA A 65 11.43 -9.03 -31.10
N ALA A 66 10.32 -9.28 -31.79
CA ALA A 66 8.97 -9.53 -31.29
C ALA A 66 8.35 -10.66 -32.16
N PRO A 67 7.03 -10.98 -32.14
CA PRO A 67 5.97 -10.72 -31.14
C PRO A 67 5.22 -12.03 -30.73
N LYS A 68 4.24 -11.97 -29.79
CA LYS A 68 2.96 -12.73 -29.88
C LYS A 68 1.85 -12.33 -28.89
N LYS A 69 0.62 -12.53 -29.40
CA LYS A 69 -0.78 -12.36 -28.92
C LYS A 69 -1.02 -12.93 -27.48
N SER A 70 -2.06 -12.61 -26.68
CA SER A 70 -3.49 -12.38 -27.01
C SER A 70 -4.36 -11.78 -25.85
N LYS A 71 -5.52 -11.16 -26.17
CA LYS A 71 -6.92 -11.29 -25.60
C LYS A 71 -7.16 -11.45 -24.05
N LYS A 72 -8.28 -11.01 -23.41
CA LYS A 72 -9.41 -10.04 -23.65
C LYS A 72 -10.41 -10.12 -22.45
N LYS A 73 -11.02 -8.99 -22.00
CA LYS A 73 -12.38 -8.86 -21.37
C LYS A 73 -12.67 -9.61 -20.02
N LYS A 74 -13.77 -9.39 -19.26
CA LYS A 74 -14.54 -8.17 -18.83
C LYS A 74 -15.65 -8.53 -17.78
N THR A 75 -15.86 -7.69 -16.77
CA THR A 75 -17.15 -7.39 -16.05
C THR A 75 -17.81 -8.40 -15.06
N GLN A 76 -18.40 -7.82 -13.99
CA GLN A 76 -19.40 -8.25 -12.97
C GLN A 76 -20.78 -8.71 -13.54
N PRO A 77 -21.81 -9.22 -12.77
CA PRO A 77 -22.31 -8.72 -11.46
C PRO A 77 -22.97 -9.73 -10.44
N GLN A 78 -23.64 -9.14 -9.42
CA GLN A 78 -24.40 -9.67 -8.24
C GLN A 78 -25.76 -10.38 -8.60
N PRO A 79 -26.47 -11.12 -7.68
CA PRO A 79 -27.11 -10.60 -6.43
C PRO A 79 -27.30 -11.58 -5.21
N GLN A 80 -28.12 -11.16 -4.21
CA GLN A 80 -28.55 -11.80 -2.93
C GLN A 80 -29.73 -12.82 -3.10
N PRO A 81 -30.39 -13.49 -2.08
CA PRO A 81 -30.49 -13.23 -0.60
C PRO A 81 -30.70 -14.39 0.45
N GLN A 82 -30.47 -14.09 1.76
CA GLN A 82 -31.18 -14.51 3.03
C GLN A 82 -31.49 -16.02 3.35
N PRO A 83 -31.99 -16.44 4.56
CA PRO A 83 -32.35 -15.75 5.83
C PRO A 83 -31.79 -16.38 7.16
N ALA A 84 -32.19 -15.83 8.33
CA ALA A 84 -32.60 -16.45 9.64
C ALA A 84 -31.95 -17.78 10.18
N MET A 85 -31.75 -18.09 11.48
CA MET A 85 -32.12 -17.57 12.84
C MET A 85 -31.39 -18.47 13.93
N LEU A 86 -31.56 -18.51 15.27
CA LEU A 86 -32.38 -17.90 16.36
C LEU A 86 -31.70 -18.17 17.76
N MET A 87 -31.55 -17.17 18.65
CA MET A 87 -31.39 -17.29 20.15
C MET A 87 -30.16 -18.06 20.74
N MET A 88 -29.78 -17.99 22.05
CA MET A 88 -30.42 -17.41 23.25
C MET A 88 -29.42 -16.90 24.34
N GLY A 89 -29.72 -15.77 24.98
CA GLY A 89 -29.46 -15.52 26.43
C GLY A 89 -28.10 -14.97 26.90
N GLY A 90 -28.13 -14.07 27.91
CA GLY A 90 -26.94 -13.67 28.71
C GLY A 90 -26.74 -12.15 28.86
N ALA A 91 -27.28 -11.55 29.93
CA ALA A 91 -27.25 -10.10 30.16
C ALA A 91 -25.84 -9.51 30.44
N GLY A 92 -25.57 -8.29 29.93
CA GLY A 92 -24.47 -7.43 30.43
C GLY A 92 -23.79 -6.54 29.38
N ILE A 93 -24.09 -5.23 29.39
CA ILE A 93 -23.30 -4.17 28.75
C ILE A 93 -23.24 -2.97 29.72
N PRO A 94 -22.09 -2.27 29.82
CA PRO A 94 -21.79 -1.24 28.81
C PRO A 94 -20.42 -1.35 28.13
N MET A 95 -20.48 -1.17 26.82
CA MET A 95 -19.44 -0.63 25.93
C MET A 95 -18.67 0.56 26.55
N VAL A 96 -17.33 0.56 26.46
CA VAL A 96 -16.53 1.60 25.74
C VAL A 96 -15.05 1.24 25.62
N ALA A 97 -14.56 1.03 24.38
CA ALA A 97 -13.15 1.19 23.99
C ALA A 97 -13.01 1.40 22.47
N ALA A 98 -13.86 2.24 21.87
CA ALA A 98 -13.88 2.47 20.43
C ALA A 98 -12.67 3.32 19.96
N THR A 99 -11.52 2.69 19.78
CA THR A 99 -10.24 3.34 19.41
C THR A 99 -10.09 3.54 17.90
N GLY A 100 -10.93 4.41 17.32
CA GLY A 100 -10.70 4.98 16.00
C GLY A 100 -10.82 4.00 14.83
N ALA A 101 -11.97 3.33 14.72
CA ALA A 101 -12.32 2.56 13.53
C ALA A 101 -12.30 3.46 12.28
N LEU A 102 -11.42 3.13 11.33
CA LEU A 102 -11.51 3.64 9.96
C LEU A 102 -12.85 3.18 9.35
N PRO A 103 -13.41 3.90 8.36
CA PRO A 103 -14.71 3.54 7.79
C PRO A 103 -14.71 2.10 7.27
N GLU A 104 -15.51 1.25 7.91
CA GLU A 104 -15.67 -0.17 7.57
C GLU A 104 -15.95 -0.31 6.07
N GLN A 105 -14.98 -0.86 5.35
CA GLN A 105 -15.20 -1.30 3.99
C GLN A 105 -16.01 -2.62 4.06
N PRO A 106 -16.86 -2.92 3.07
CA PRO A 106 -17.59 -4.19 3.07
C PRO A 106 -16.61 -5.39 3.08
N PRO A 107 -17.01 -6.54 3.66
CA PRO A 107 -16.17 -7.74 3.72
C PRO A 107 -15.51 -8.09 2.38
N ASN A 108 -14.25 -8.54 2.48
CA ASN A 108 -13.39 -8.85 1.36
C ASN A 108 -12.35 -9.90 1.77
N GLN A 109 -12.02 -10.83 0.87
CA GLN A 109 -10.95 -11.81 1.08
C GLN A 109 -9.56 -11.15 1.21
N ILE A 110 -9.40 -9.91 0.71
CA ILE A 110 -8.16 -9.13 0.84
C ILE A 110 -8.26 -8.15 2.02
N LEU A 111 -7.28 -8.21 2.91
CA LEU A 111 -7.05 -7.23 3.97
C LEU A 111 -6.04 -6.17 3.51
N PHE A 112 -6.24 -4.93 3.96
CA PHE A 112 -5.32 -3.81 3.80
C PHE A 112 -4.72 -3.44 5.16
N LEU A 113 -3.40 -3.62 5.27
CA LEU A 113 -2.56 -3.30 6.41
C LEU A 113 -1.99 -1.89 6.28
N THR A 114 -1.96 -1.17 7.40
CA THR A 114 -1.37 0.16 7.54
C THR A 114 -0.63 0.31 8.88
N ASN A 115 0.24 1.32 8.98
CA ASN A 115 1.06 1.59 10.17
C ASN A 115 2.09 0.49 10.48
N LEU A 116 2.66 -0.11 9.43
CA LEU A 116 3.75 -1.07 9.53
C LEU A 116 5.11 -0.35 9.70
N PRO A 117 6.04 -0.85 10.56
CA PRO A 117 7.44 -0.42 10.57
C PRO A 117 8.14 -0.58 9.21
N GLU A 118 9.12 0.29 8.88
CA GLU A 118 9.97 0.14 7.67
C GLU A 118 10.72 -1.21 7.60
N GLU A 119 10.95 -1.84 8.75
CA GLU A 119 11.63 -3.14 8.91
C GLU A 119 10.70 -4.34 8.67
N THR A 120 9.40 -4.11 8.45
CA THR A 120 8.41 -5.16 8.23
C THR A 120 8.59 -5.80 6.86
N ASN A 121 8.92 -7.08 6.84
CA ASN A 121 9.11 -7.85 5.63
C ASN A 121 7.97 -8.86 5.39
N GLU A 122 7.79 -9.26 4.13
CA GLU A 122 6.76 -10.20 3.69
C GLU A 122 6.75 -11.48 4.53
N MET A 123 7.93 -12.07 4.76
CA MET A 123 8.11 -13.28 5.57
C MET A 123 7.56 -13.15 7.00
N MET A 124 7.67 -11.98 7.64
CA MET A 124 7.15 -11.74 9.00
C MET A 124 5.62 -11.69 9.00
N LEU A 125 5.03 -11.03 8.00
CA LEU A 125 3.59 -10.96 7.83
C LEU A 125 3.02 -12.32 7.42
N SER A 126 3.68 -13.05 6.52
CA SER A 126 3.29 -14.41 6.15
C SER A 126 3.30 -15.34 7.36
N MET A 127 4.33 -15.30 8.23
CA MET A 127 4.31 -16.04 9.49
C MET A 127 3.15 -15.63 10.41
N LEU A 128 2.84 -14.34 10.50
CA LEU A 128 1.77 -13.81 11.36
C LEU A 128 0.36 -14.13 10.83
N PHE A 129 0.15 -14.21 9.52
CA PHE A 129 -1.16 -14.47 8.91
C PHE A 129 -1.39 -15.95 8.56
N ASN A 130 -0.34 -16.76 8.35
CA ASN A 130 -0.44 -18.20 8.11
C ASN A 130 -0.98 -19.01 9.31
N GLN A 131 -1.06 -18.41 10.51
CA GLN A 131 -1.77 -19.04 11.64
C GLN A 131 -3.31 -19.08 11.43
N PHE A 132 -3.84 -18.31 10.48
CA PHE A 132 -5.26 -18.29 10.12
C PHE A 132 -5.51 -19.17 8.88
N PRO A 133 -6.58 -19.99 8.87
CA PRO A 133 -6.86 -20.90 7.76
C PRO A 133 -7.18 -20.13 6.48
N GLY A 134 -6.72 -20.65 5.34
CA GLY A 134 -6.98 -20.06 4.02
C GLY A 134 -6.14 -18.83 3.67
N PHE A 135 -5.09 -18.51 4.44
CA PHE A 135 -4.05 -17.56 4.01
C PHE A 135 -3.46 -17.97 2.64
N LYS A 136 -3.30 -17.01 1.71
CA LYS A 136 -2.70 -17.24 0.38
C LYS A 136 -1.36 -16.52 0.20
N GLU A 137 -1.36 -15.19 0.24
CA GLU A 137 -0.17 -14.36 -0.01
C GLU A 137 -0.18 -13.06 0.79
N VAL A 138 1.01 -12.50 1.02
CA VAL A 138 1.21 -11.11 1.43
C VAL A 138 1.82 -10.34 0.27
N ARG A 139 1.32 -9.13 0.01
CA ARG A 139 1.81 -8.24 -1.05
C ARG A 139 2.17 -6.88 -0.46
N LEU A 140 3.45 -6.67 -0.20
CA LEU A 140 4.01 -5.35 0.13
C LEU A 140 3.89 -4.40 -1.07
N VAL A 141 3.73 -3.08 -0.82
CA VAL A 141 3.66 -2.08 -1.88
C VAL A 141 5.07 -1.55 -2.21
N PRO A 142 5.59 -1.70 -3.45
CA PRO A 142 6.90 -1.18 -3.80
C PRO A 142 7.00 0.33 -3.55
N GLY A 143 7.96 0.74 -2.70
CA GLY A 143 8.15 2.14 -2.31
C GLY A 143 7.27 2.64 -1.17
N ARG A 144 6.42 1.80 -0.56
CA ARG A 144 5.69 2.10 0.67
C ARG A 144 5.67 0.88 1.61
N HIS A 145 6.61 0.88 2.55
CA HIS A 145 6.82 -0.18 3.54
C HIS A 145 5.82 -0.10 4.72
N ASP A 146 5.11 1.02 4.84
CA ASP A 146 4.09 1.30 5.86
C ASP A 146 2.76 0.57 5.62
N ILE A 147 2.59 -0.04 4.44
CA ILE A 147 1.36 -0.71 3.99
C ILE A 147 1.63 -2.06 3.32
N ALA A 148 0.67 -2.96 3.47
CA ALA A 148 0.66 -4.25 2.77
C ALA A 148 -0.78 -4.69 2.46
N PHE A 149 -0.91 -5.66 1.56
CA PHE A 149 -2.16 -6.41 1.37
C PHE A 149 -1.94 -7.86 1.80
N VAL A 150 -2.97 -8.50 2.33
CA VAL A 150 -2.97 -9.94 2.64
C VAL A 150 -4.19 -10.56 1.98
N GLU A 151 -4.00 -11.57 1.12
CA GLU A 151 -5.12 -12.30 0.52
C GLU A 151 -5.41 -13.60 1.27
N PHE A 152 -6.68 -13.82 1.56
CA PHE A 152 -7.25 -15.08 2.03
C PHE A 152 -8.07 -15.78 0.92
N GLU A 153 -8.43 -17.03 1.15
CA GLU A 153 -9.36 -17.79 0.32
C GLU A 153 -10.77 -17.17 0.36
N ASN A 154 -11.30 -16.89 1.55
CA ASN A 154 -12.67 -16.43 1.77
C ASN A 154 -12.75 -15.22 2.73
N GLU A 155 -13.79 -14.38 2.56
CA GLU A 155 -14.00 -13.19 3.38
C GLU A 155 -14.31 -13.47 4.87
N ILE A 156 -14.73 -14.69 5.21
CA ILE A 156 -14.93 -15.13 6.60
C ILE A 156 -13.58 -15.29 7.32
N GLN A 157 -12.59 -15.88 6.64
CA GLN A 157 -11.25 -16.11 7.20
C GLN A 157 -10.49 -14.79 7.39
N SER A 158 -10.56 -13.90 6.39
CA SER A 158 -9.98 -12.56 6.50
C SER A 158 -10.63 -11.72 7.60
N SER A 159 -11.95 -11.86 7.82
CA SER A 159 -12.66 -11.23 8.94
C SER A 159 -12.12 -11.69 10.30
N ALA A 160 -11.97 -13.00 10.51
CA ALA A 160 -11.39 -13.55 11.74
C ALA A 160 -9.93 -13.11 11.96
N ALA A 161 -9.10 -13.12 10.90
CA ALA A 161 -7.72 -12.65 10.95
C ALA A 161 -7.63 -11.14 11.24
N LYS A 162 -8.54 -10.33 10.67
CA LYS A 162 -8.67 -8.89 10.95
C LYS A 162 -9.00 -8.65 12.42
N GLU A 163 -10.00 -9.33 12.97
CA GLU A 163 -10.44 -9.12 14.35
C GLU A 163 -9.37 -9.55 15.37
N ALA A 164 -8.74 -10.70 15.16
CA ALA A 164 -7.72 -11.23 16.07
C ALA A 164 -6.40 -10.45 16.06
N LEU A 165 -6.06 -9.79 14.95
CA LEU A 165 -4.80 -9.04 14.79
C LEU A 165 -4.97 -7.51 14.75
N GLN A 166 -6.17 -6.98 14.98
CA GLN A 166 -6.40 -5.52 14.96
C GLN A 166 -5.63 -4.83 16.09
N GLY A 167 -4.79 -3.85 15.75
CA GLY A 167 -3.95 -3.17 16.73
C GLY A 167 -2.76 -3.98 17.24
N PHE A 168 -2.47 -5.15 16.65
CA PHE A 168 -1.34 -5.99 17.04
C PHE A 168 -0.01 -5.23 16.91
N LYS A 169 0.85 -5.34 17.93
CA LYS A 169 2.13 -4.63 18.00
C LYS A 169 3.25 -5.44 17.35
N ILE A 170 3.52 -5.18 16.06
CA ILE A 170 4.67 -5.77 15.34
C ILE A 170 5.99 -5.37 16.01
N THR A 171 6.08 -4.12 16.48
CA THR A 171 7.15 -3.63 17.34
C THR A 171 6.53 -2.96 18.57
N PRO A 172 7.27 -2.80 19.69
CA PRO A 172 6.74 -2.14 20.90
C PRO A 172 6.13 -0.76 20.66
N THR A 173 6.60 -0.06 19.62
CA THR A 173 6.19 1.29 19.20
C THR A 173 5.10 1.32 18.12
N HIS A 174 4.93 0.28 17.29
CA HIS A 174 3.98 0.29 16.17
C HIS A 174 2.90 -0.81 16.30
N ALA A 175 1.67 -0.37 16.57
CA ALA A 175 0.46 -1.17 16.42
C ALA A 175 -0.04 -1.12 14.97
N MET A 176 -0.11 -2.25 14.27
CA MET A 176 -0.62 -2.30 12.90
C MET A 176 -2.15 -2.14 12.87
N LYS A 177 -2.66 -1.54 11.80
CA LYS A 177 -4.11 -1.32 11.61
C LYS A 177 -4.58 -2.07 10.37
N ILE A 178 -5.62 -2.88 10.55
CA ILE A 178 -6.23 -3.72 9.54
C ILE A 178 -7.59 -3.15 9.14
N THR A 179 -7.84 -3.14 7.83
CA THR A 179 -9.14 -2.85 7.22
C THR A 179 -9.39 -3.85 6.09
N PHE A 180 -10.63 -4.03 5.62
CA PHE A 180 -10.84 -4.74 4.35
C PHE A 180 -10.35 -3.88 3.18
N ALA A 181 -9.71 -4.48 2.19
CA ALA A 181 -9.30 -3.78 0.98
C ALA A 181 -10.52 -3.35 0.16
N LYS A 182 -10.39 -2.26 -0.59
CA LYS A 182 -11.44 -1.79 -1.51
C LYS A 182 -11.56 -2.76 -2.70
N LYS A 183 -12.80 -2.98 -3.15
CA LYS A 183 -13.14 -3.70 -4.39
C LYS A 183 -13.08 -2.75 -5.59
#